data_AF-A0A1Q5SH75-F1
#
_entry.id   AF-A0A1Q5SH75-F1
#
_cell.length_a   1.000
_cell.length_b   1.000
_cell.length_c   1.000
_cell.angle_alpha   90.00
_cell.angle_beta   90.00
_cell.angle_gamma   90.00
#
_symmetry.space_group_name_H-M   'P 1'
#
loop_
_entity.id
_entity.type
_entity.pdbx_description
1 polymer ?
#
loop_
_entity_poly.entity_id
_entity_poly.type
_entity_poly.pdbx_seq_one_letter_code
_entity_poly.pdbx_strand_id
1 'polypeptide(L)'
;MKGLRRARLARSCQGSEFASIFAPGDGGAVSTVIENLLSRKQKLVEQLEKARSVEDRDRLENQLEQINTALDFLDRPAPKDAR
;
A
#
# COMPACT_ATOMS: atom_id res chain seq x y z
N MET A 1 0.81 -39.01 19.23
CA MET A 1 -0.08 -38.03 19.86
C MET A 1 0.38 -36.62 19.45
N LYS A 2 -0.19 -36.07 18.39
CA LYS A 2 -1.02 -34.84 18.37
C LYS A 2 -0.43 -33.64 19.14
N GLY A 3 0.17 -32.73 18.39
CA GLY A 3 -0.26 -31.33 18.33
C GLY A 3 0.43 -30.35 19.28
N LEU A 4 1.24 -29.45 18.73
CA LEU A 4 1.48 -28.15 19.36
C LEU A 4 1.54 -27.01 18.33
N ARG A 5 0.33 -26.52 18.06
CA ARG A 5 -0.08 -25.11 17.89
C ARG A 5 0.87 -24.19 17.09
N ARG A 6 0.53 -24.02 15.81
CA ARG A 6 0.93 -22.87 14.99
C ARG A 6 0.44 -21.59 15.66
N ALA A 7 1.37 -20.74 16.08
CA ALA A 7 1.07 -19.36 16.47
C ALA A 7 0.57 -18.61 15.24
N ARG A 8 -0.73 -18.30 15.23
CA ARG A 8 -1.36 -17.40 14.28
C ARG A 8 -0.90 -15.98 14.65
N LEU A 9 0.11 -15.47 13.96
CA LEU A 9 0.44 -14.04 14.01
C LEU A 9 -0.75 -13.32 13.37
N ALA A 10 -1.63 -12.78 14.20
CA ALA A 10 -2.69 -11.88 13.79
C ALA A 10 -2.02 -10.60 13.28
N ARG A 11 -1.72 -10.56 11.98
CA ARG A 11 -1.36 -9.30 11.33
C ARG A 11 -2.66 -8.51 11.25
N SER A 12 -2.78 -7.54 12.15
CA SER A 12 -3.80 -6.50 12.08
C SER A 12 -3.73 -5.86 10.70
N CYS A 13 -4.70 -6.19 9.84
CA CYS A 13 -5.01 -5.40 8.67
C CYS A 13 -5.69 -4.14 9.18
N GLN A 14 -4.89 -3.18 9.65
CA GLN A 14 -5.33 -1.83 9.91
C GLN A 14 -5.64 -1.20 8.54
N GLY A 15 -6.83 -1.50 8.04
CA GLY A 15 -7.45 -0.73 6.98
C GLY A 15 -7.70 0.68 7.49
N SER A 16 -7.63 1.65 6.58
CA SER A 16 -8.14 3.03 6.74
C SER A 16 -7.33 4.05 7.54
N GLU A 17 -5.99 4.01 7.48
CA GLU A 17 -5.16 5.18 7.88
C GLU A 17 -4.38 5.80 6.69
N PHE A 18 -4.75 5.47 5.45
CA PHE A 18 -4.13 6.09 4.26
C PHE A 18 -4.89 7.32 3.74
N ALA A 19 -6.09 7.60 4.26
CA ALA A 19 -6.99 8.60 3.67
C ALA A 19 -6.89 10.02 4.28
N SER A 20 -6.12 10.23 5.35
CA SER A 20 -6.24 11.46 6.15
C SER A 20 -5.08 12.46 6.02
N ILE A 21 -4.07 12.21 5.18
CA ILE A 21 -2.85 13.06 5.13
C ILE A 21 -2.88 14.10 4.00
N PHE A 22 -3.69 13.90 2.96
CA PHE A 22 -3.70 14.79 1.79
C PHE A 22 -4.83 15.82 1.88
N ALA A 23 -4.53 17.02 2.40
CA ALA A 23 -5.43 18.16 2.36
C ALA A 23 -5.59 18.69 0.91
N PRO A 24 -6.82 18.97 0.43
CA PRO A 24 -7.08 19.30 -0.97
C PRO A 24 -6.83 20.80 -1.19
N GLY A 25 -5.58 21.19 -1.41
CA GLY A 25 -5.22 22.54 -1.87
C GLY A 25 -4.51 22.45 -3.20
N ASP A 26 -5.16 22.87 -4.29
CA ASP A 26 -4.57 23.08 -5.62
C ASP A 26 -3.90 21.86 -6.33
N GLY A 27 -4.37 20.64 -6.04
CA GLY A 27 -3.72 19.38 -6.45
C GLY A 27 -4.51 18.44 -7.37
N GLY A 28 -5.44 18.90 -8.21
CA GLY A 28 -6.43 18.03 -8.90
C GLY A 28 -5.86 16.83 -9.67
N ALA A 29 -4.76 17.00 -10.41
CA ALA A 29 -4.12 15.91 -11.16
C ALA A 29 -3.32 14.97 -10.23
N VAL A 30 -2.60 15.53 -9.26
CA VAL A 30 -1.81 14.77 -8.28
C VAL A 30 -2.75 13.97 -7.38
N SER A 31 -3.88 14.55 -6.95
CA SER A 31 -4.93 13.87 -6.19
C SER A 31 -5.52 12.70 -6.97
N THR A 32 -5.80 12.87 -8.27
CA THR A 32 -6.30 11.78 -9.14
C THR A 32 -5.28 10.65 -9.27
N VAL A 33 -3.99 10.97 -9.40
CA VAL A 33 -2.92 9.97 -9.47
C VAL A 33 -2.76 9.24 -8.14
N ILE A 34 -2.80 9.96 -7.01
CA ILE A 34 -2.76 9.37 -5.67
C ILE A 34 -3.94 8.42 -5.47
N GLU A 35 -5.16 8.85 -5.80
CA GLU A 35 -6.37 8.02 -5.72
C GLU A 35 -6.27 6.75 -6.60
N ASN A 36 -5.73 6.89 -7.82
CA ASN A 36 -5.51 5.76 -8.72
C ASN A 36 -4.50 4.76 -8.15
N LEU A 37 -3.38 5.24 -7.62
CA LEU A 37 -2.35 4.43 -7.00
C LEU A 37 -2.87 3.70 -5.75
N LEU A 38 -3.63 4.40 -4.90
CA LEU A 38 -4.27 3.81 -3.72
C LEU A 38 -5.29 2.74 -4.09
N SER A 39 -6.12 2.99 -5.12
CA SER A 39 -7.09 2.01 -5.62
C SER A 39 -6.39 0.76 -6.16
N ARG A 40 -5.28 0.94 -6.89
CA ARG A 40 -4.47 -0.17 -7.41
C ARG A 40 -3.78 -0.95 -6.30
N LYS A 41 -3.30 -0.28 -5.25
CA LYS A 41 -2.75 -0.92 -4.04
C LYS A 41 -3.79 -1.81 -3.36
N GLN A 42 -5.01 -1.30 -3.14
CA GLN A 42 -6.09 -2.09 -2.53
C GLN A 42 -6.40 -3.36 -3.35
N LYS A 43 -6.56 -3.21 -4.67
CA LYS A 43 -6.82 -4.35 -5.56
C LYS A 43 -5.71 -5.41 -5.55
N LEU A 44 -4.45 -5.01 -5.38
CA LEU A 44 -3.32 -5.95 -5.27
C LEU A 44 -3.33 -6.68 -3.93
N VAL A 45 -3.65 -5.99 -2.83
CA VAL A 45 -3.83 -6.63 -1.51
C VAL A 45 -4.92 -7.70 -1.56
N GLU A 46 -6.08 -7.39 -2.17
CA GLU A 46 -7.16 -8.37 -2.33
C GLU A 46 -6.76 -9.59 -3.17
N GLN A 47 -5.94 -9.40 -4.21
CA GLN A 47 -5.42 -10.50 -5.01
C GLN A 47 -4.41 -11.33 -4.23
N LEU A 48 -3.59 -10.70 -3.40
CA LEU A 48 -2.59 -11.36 -2.58
C LEU A 48 -3.23 -12.26 -1.51
N GLU A 49 -4.37 -11.86 -0.95
CA GLU A 49 -5.17 -12.71 -0.06
C GLU A 49 -5.70 -13.98 -0.74
N LYS A 50 -5.95 -13.92 -2.06
CA LYS A 50 -6.47 -15.03 -2.87
C LYS A 50 -5.38 -15.87 -3.53
N ALA A 51 -4.16 -15.35 -3.62
CA ALA A 51 -3.04 -15.99 -4.28
C ALA A 51 -2.59 -17.26 -3.54
N ARG A 52 -2.60 -18.39 -4.25
CA ARG A 52 -2.17 -19.70 -3.72
C ARG A 52 -0.72 -20.03 -4.04
N SER A 53 -0.22 -19.54 -5.18
CA SER A 53 1.16 -19.75 -5.60
C SER A 53 2.09 -18.77 -4.91
N VAL A 54 3.27 -19.25 -4.52
CA VAL A 54 4.34 -18.39 -4.00
C VAL A 54 4.80 -17.42 -5.08
N GLU A 55 4.93 -17.87 -6.33
CA GLU A 55 5.35 -17.02 -7.45
C GLU A 55 4.34 -15.87 -7.72
N ASP A 56 3.04 -16.15 -7.63
CA ASP A 56 2.01 -15.12 -7.79
C ASP A 56 2.05 -14.11 -6.64
N ARG A 57 2.28 -14.59 -5.42
CA ARG A 57 2.46 -13.73 -4.25
C ARG A 57 3.68 -12.83 -4.41
N ASP A 58 4.83 -13.38 -4.80
CA ASP A 58 6.07 -12.61 -4.97
C ASP A 58 5.89 -11.51 -6.02
N ARG A 59 5.21 -11.80 -7.13
CA ARG A 59 4.87 -10.80 -8.15
C ARG A 59 3.97 -9.69 -7.61
N LEU A 60 2.93 -10.04 -6.85
CA LEU A 60 2.01 -9.07 -6.24
C LEU A 60 2.71 -8.22 -5.17
N GLU A 61 3.59 -8.81 -4.36
CA GLU A 61 4.40 -8.11 -3.36
C GLU A 61 5.33 -7.08 -4.03
N ASN A 62 6.02 -7.47 -5.10
CA ASN A 62 6.87 -6.56 -5.87
C ASN A 62 6.09 -5.41 -6.53
N GLN A 63 4.84 -5.65 -6.95
CA GLN A 63 3.98 -4.59 -7.47
C GLN A 63 3.49 -3.64 -6.37
N LEU A 64 3.19 -4.16 -5.18
CA LEU A 64 2.82 -3.36 -4.01
C LEU A 64 3.97 -2.47 -3.56
N GLU A 65 5.21 -2.96 -3.60
CA GLU A 65 6.40 -2.19 -3.29
C GLU A 65 6.56 -0.99 -4.24
N GLN A 66 6.46 -1.21 -5.56
CA GLN A 66 6.56 -0.12 -6.54
C GLN A 66 5.52 0.98 -6.31
N ILE A 67 4.28 0.62 -5.98
CA ILE A 67 3.23 1.59 -5.69
C ILE A 67 3.52 2.35 -4.40
N ASN A 68 3.97 1.67 -3.34
CA ASN A 68 4.32 2.34 -2.09
C ASN A 68 5.47 3.32 -2.28
N THR A 69 6.49 2.94 -3.06
CA THR A 69 7.60 3.82 -3.42
C THR A 69 7.11 5.03 -4.22
N ALA A 70 6.21 4.83 -5.19
CA ALA A 70 5.61 5.94 -5.93
C ALA A 70 4.81 6.89 -5.02
N LEU A 71 4.05 6.35 -4.06
CA LEU A 71 3.31 7.14 -3.09
C LEU A 71 4.23 7.89 -2.12
N ASP A 72 5.33 7.28 -1.67
CA ASP A 72 6.34 7.92 -0.82
C ASP A 72 6.96 9.15 -1.51
N PHE A 73 7.22 9.06 -2.82
CA PHE A 73 7.68 10.21 -3.61
C PHE A 73 6.65 11.35 -3.69
N LEU A 74 5.35 11.04 -3.67
CA LEU A 74 4.27 12.03 -3.73
C LEU A 74 3.94 12.62 -2.36
N ASP A 75 4.14 11.86 -1.28
CA ASP A 75 3.94 12.30 0.11
C ASP A 75 5.10 13.18 0.61
N ARG A 76 6.29 13.00 0.03
CA ARG A 76 7.45 13.80 0.40
C ARG A 76 7.18 15.28 0.05
N PRO A 77 7.08 16.18 1.05
CA PRO A 77 6.99 17.59 0.76
C PRO A 77 8.25 17.97 -0.02
N ALA A 78 8.09 18.82 -1.05
CA ALA A 78 9.23 19.38 -1.77
C ALA A 78 10.29 19.83 -0.75
N PRO A 79 11.59 19.58 -0.99
CA PRO A 79 12.62 20.07 -0.10
C PRO A 79 12.33 21.56 0.10
N LYS A 80 12.00 21.95 1.33
CA LYS A 80 11.87 23.36 1.67
C LYS A 80 13.22 23.94 1.29
N ASP A 81 13.28 24.64 0.16
CA ASP A 81 14.46 25.39 -0.24
C ASP A 81 14.83 26.23 0.97
N ALA A 82 15.91 25.82 1.63
CA ALA A 82 16.53 26.60 2.67
C ALA A 82 17.27 27.73 1.97
N ARG A 83 16.55 28.76 1.55
CA ARG A 83 17.16 30.05 1.20
C ARG A 83 16.20 31.22 1.34
#